data_AF-A0A3M0Z8A9-F1
#
_entry.id   AF-A0A3M0Z8A9-F1
#
_cell.length_a   1.000
_cell.length_b   1.000
_cell.length_c   1.000
_cell.angle_alpha   90.00
_cell.angle_beta   90.00
_cell.angle_gamma   90.00
#
_symmetry.space_group_name_H-M   'P 1'
#
loop_
_entity.id
_entity.type
_entity.pdbx_description
1 polymer ?
#
loop_
_entity_poly.entity_id
_entity_poly.type
_entity_poly.pdbx_seq_one_letter_code
_entity_poly.pdbx_strand_id
1 'polypeptide(L)'
;MYEVSPLQKARYEYRPKLPKLFQEHGPAVRCVEGEPTESVADQEAVSKLFANTYGMPIVTFQPDPESDFSQPIKVGVVLSGGQAPGGHNVIAGLYDALKAMNPANELYGFIGGPSGLIENKYIVLDDETVDRYRNTGGFDIIGSGRTKLEKEDDFAKVVANCRDLGVSGIVI
;
A
#
# COMPACT_ATOMS: atom_id res chain seq x y z
N MET A 1 -22.00 -18.39 -3.41
CA MET A 1 -20.61 -18.50 -3.90
C MET A 1 -20.67 -18.48 -5.41
N TYR A 2 -20.09 -17.47 -6.07
CA TYR A 2 -20.14 -17.37 -7.53
C TYR A 2 -19.33 -18.52 -8.16
N GLU A 3 -19.85 -19.12 -9.23
CA GLU A 3 -19.13 -20.17 -9.95
C GLU A 3 -17.96 -19.55 -10.73
N VAL A 4 -16.73 -19.82 -10.28
CA VAL A 4 -15.50 -19.33 -10.93
C VAL A 4 -14.98 -20.36 -11.94
N SER A 5 -14.38 -19.86 -13.03
CA SER A 5 -13.86 -20.72 -14.10
C SER A 5 -12.77 -21.68 -13.61
N PRO A 6 -12.55 -22.84 -14.26
CA PRO A 6 -11.46 -23.75 -13.92
C PRO A 6 -10.07 -23.08 -13.94
N LEU A 7 -9.86 -22.15 -14.89
CA LEU A 7 -8.63 -21.36 -14.96
C LEU A 7 -8.45 -20.47 -13.73
N GLN A 8 -9.52 -19.80 -13.29
CA GLN A 8 -9.47 -18.95 -12.10
C GLN A 8 -9.19 -19.77 -10.84
N LYS A 9 -9.77 -20.97 -10.71
CA LYS A 9 -9.44 -21.91 -9.62
C LYS A 9 -7.96 -22.25 -9.60
N ALA A 10 -7.39 -22.66 -10.73
CA ALA A 10 -5.96 -22.93 -10.84
C ALA A 10 -5.10 -21.69 -10.56
N ARG A 11 -5.59 -20.49 -10.92
CA ARG A 11 -4.87 -19.23 -10.68
C ARG A 11 -4.85 -18.82 -9.21
N TYR A 12 -5.86 -19.19 -8.42
CA TYR A 12 -5.87 -19.00 -6.97
C TYR A 12 -4.80 -19.83 -6.24
N GLU A 13 -4.37 -20.94 -6.83
CA GLU A 13 -3.30 -21.77 -6.27
C GLU A 13 -1.91 -21.16 -6.45
N TYR A 14 -1.74 -20.22 -7.39
CA TYR A 14 -0.45 -19.58 -7.63
C TYR A 14 0.06 -18.82 -6.40
N ARG A 15 1.32 -19.07 -6.03
CA ARG A 15 2.05 -18.33 -5.00
C ARG A 15 3.05 -17.38 -5.67
N PRO A 16 2.88 -16.05 -5.54
CA PRO A 16 3.83 -15.08 -6.07
C PRO A 16 5.25 -15.31 -5.54
N LYS A 17 6.24 -15.16 -6.43
CA LYS A 17 7.65 -15.26 -6.06
C LYS A 17 8.11 -13.96 -5.43
N LEU A 18 8.63 -14.03 -4.20
CA LEU A 18 9.23 -12.88 -3.52
C LEU A 18 10.74 -12.80 -3.79
N PRO A 19 11.40 -11.65 -3.65
CA PRO A 19 12.86 -11.57 -3.56
C PRO A 19 13.40 -12.44 -2.40
N LYS A 20 14.61 -13.01 -2.55
CA LYS A 20 15.21 -13.93 -1.55
C LYS A 20 15.19 -13.36 -0.13
N LEU A 21 15.54 -12.09 0.01
CA LEU A 21 15.54 -11.40 1.30
C LEU A 21 14.19 -11.51 2.02
N PHE A 22 13.08 -11.28 1.32
CA PHE A 22 11.73 -11.36 1.91
C PHE A 22 11.23 -12.80 2.03
N GLN A 23 11.73 -13.74 1.23
CA GLN A 23 11.46 -15.17 1.43
C GLN A 23 12.10 -15.68 2.72
N GLU A 24 13.34 -15.26 3.00
CA GLU A 24 14.16 -15.76 4.11
C GLU A 24 13.86 -15.02 5.42
N HIS A 25 13.60 -13.71 5.35
CA HIS A 25 13.44 -12.86 6.53
C HIS A 25 12.03 -12.27 6.70
N GLY A 26 11.13 -12.50 5.74
CA GLY A 26 9.77 -11.94 5.80
C GLY A 26 9.81 -10.41 5.97
N PRO A 27 9.03 -9.84 6.90
CA PRO A 27 9.04 -8.40 7.17
C PRO A 27 10.23 -7.94 8.04
N ALA A 28 11.05 -8.84 8.58
CA ALA A 28 12.18 -8.52 9.46
C ALA A 28 13.39 -8.00 8.67
N VAL A 29 13.22 -6.82 8.07
CA VAL A 29 14.21 -6.12 7.27
C VAL A 29 14.28 -4.65 7.65
N ARG A 30 15.45 -4.05 7.49
CA ARG A 30 15.65 -2.61 7.65
C ARG A 30 16.06 -1.94 6.36
N CYS A 31 15.72 -0.66 6.25
CA CYS A 31 16.23 0.20 5.19
C CYS A 31 17.70 0.56 5.46
N VAL A 32 18.50 0.53 4.40
CA VAL A 32 19.87 1.04 4.37
C VAL A 32 19.91 2.15 3.34
N GLU A 33 20.17 3.36 3.83
CA GLU A 33 20.30 4.55 3.01
C GLU A 33 21.58 4.50 2.18
N GLY A 34 21.45 4.79 0.89
CA GLY A 34 22.55 4.98 -0.05
C GLY A 34 22.71 6.46 -0.40
N GLU A 35 23.04 6.72 -1.66
CA GLU A 35 23.29 8.08 -2.15
C GLU A 35 22.01 8.93 -2.20
N PRO A 36 22.11 10.25 -1.93
CA PRO A 36 21.01 11.20 -2.10
C PRO A 36 20.57 11.29 -3.57
N THR A 37 19.32 11.69 -3.77
CA THR A 37 18.73 11.84 -5.11
C THR A 37 18.68 13.31 -5.57
N GLU A 38 18.41 13.52 -6.85
CA GLU A 38 18.10 14.84 -7.41
C GLU A 38 16.96 14.72 -8.43
N SER A 39 16.25 15.83 -8.69
CA SER A 39 15.28 15.84 -9.77
C SER A 39 15.96 15.81 -11.14
N VAL A 40 15.29 15.24 -12.13
CA VAL A 40 15.79 15.16 -13.52
C VAL A 40 16.01 16.55 -14.13
N ALA A 41 15.20 17.53 -13.72
CA ALA A 41 15.30 18.93 -14.15
C ALA A 41 14.80 19.86 -13.02
N ASP A 42 15.02 21.16 -13.19
CA ASP A 42 14.49 22.25 -12.35
C ASP A 42 14.85 22.13 -10.86
N GLN A 43 16.08 21.71 -10.54
CA GLN A 43 16.52 21.37 -9.18
C GLN A 43 16.22 22.49 -8.17
N GLU A 44 16.45 23.75 -8.52
CA GLU A 44 16.18 24.88 -7.63
C GLU A 44 14.68 25.03 -7.32
N ALA A 45 13.82 24.91 -8.33
CA ALA A 45 12.37 25.07 -8.16
C ALA A 45 11.75 23.88 -7.43
N VAL A 46 12.13 22.65 -7.79
CA VAL A 46 11.63 21.43 -7.16
C VAL A 46 12.09 21.35 -5.70
N SER A 47 13.34 21.70 -5.41
CA SER A 47 13.86 21.74 -4.03
C SER A 47 13.08 22.71 -3.15
N LYS A 48 12.72 23.89 -3.67
CA LYS A 48 11.88 24.88 -2.94
C LYS A 48 10.47 24.35 -2.66
N LEU A 49 9.86 23.63 -3.60
CA LEU A 49 8.51 23.08 -3.45
C LEU A 49 8.46 21.90 -2.47
N PHE A 50 9.50 21.06 -2.44
CA PHE A 50 9.56 19.82 -1.66
C PHE A 50 10.63 19.87 -0.58
N ALA A 51 10.67 20.95 0.21
CA ALA A 51 11.74 21.23 1.18
C ALA A 51 11.98 20.11 2.21
N ASN A 52 10.98 19.29 2.51
CA ASN A 52 11.08 18.21 3.50
C ASN A 52 11.43 16.83 2.90
N THR A 53 11.38 16.68 1.58
CA THR A 53 11.53 15.37 0.92
C THR A 53 12.49 15.37 -0.27
N TYR A 54 12.90 16.54 -0.76
CA TYR A 54 13.85 16.64 -1.85
C TYR A 54 15.22 16.08 -1.43
N GLY A 55 15.78 15.20 -2.27
CA GLY A 55 17.11 14.63 -2.06
C GLY A 55 17.18 13.46 -1.08
N MET A 56 16.04 12.92 -0.65
CA MET A 56 16.02 11.66 0.14
C MET A 56 16.82 10.55 -0.58
N PRO A 57 17.53 9.70 0.18
CA PRO A 57 18.45 8.73 -0.40
C PRO A 57 17.74 7.55 -1.05
N ILE A 58 18.42 6.91 -1.99
CA ILE A 58 18.02 5.58 -2.46
C ILE A 58 18.11 4.60 -1.30
N VAL A 59 17.07 3.78 -1.11
CA VAL A 59 17.04 2.76 -0.06
C VAL A 59 17.27 1.37 -0.62
N THR A 60 18.04 0.58 0.10
CA THR A 60 18.16 -0.87 -0.08
C THR A 60 17.73 -1.58 1.20
N PHE A 61 17.51 -2.89 1.14
CA PHE A 61 17.05 -3.66 2.30
C PHE A 61 18.10 -4.67 2.75
N GLN A 62 18.25 -4.80 4.07
CA GLN A 62 19.07 -5.83 4.71
C GLN A 62 18.26 -6.54 5.79
N PRO A 63 18.63 -7.78 6.16
CA PRO A 63 17.99 -8.47 7.27
C PRO A 63 18.09 -7.66 8.56
N ASP A 64 17.01 -7.66 9.35
CA ASP A 64 16.98 -7.04 10.66
C ASP A 64 16.31 -7.95 11.69
N PRO A 65 17.07 -8.86 12.31
CA PRO A 65 16.52 -9.83 13.26
C PRO A 65 16.00 -9.19 14.56
N GLU A 66 16.31 -7.92 14.79
CA GLU A 66 15.88 -7.16 15.97
C GLU A 66 14.58 -6.37 15.72
N SER A 67 13.93 -6.57 14.56
CA SER A 67 12.67 -5.91 14.24
C SER A 67 11.60 -6.18 15.30
N ASP A 68 11.03 -5.10 15.84
CA ASP A 68 9.92 -5.17 16.80
C ASP A 68 8.57 -4.94 16.09
N PHE A 69 7.70 -5.94 16.16
CA PHE A 69 6.33 -5.89 15.64
C PHE A 69 5.27 -5.95 16.75
N SER A 70 5.65 -5.68 18.00
CA SER A 70 4.77 -5.77 19.16
C SER A 70 3.58 -4.81 19.08
N GLN A 71 3.79 -3.62 18.52
CA GLN A 71 2.75 -2.60 18.37
C GLN A 71 1.94 -2.80 17.08
N PRO A 72 0.62 -2.99 17.16
CA PRO A 72 -0.21 -3.05 15.98
C PRO A 72 -0.20 -1.72 15.21
N ILE A 73 -0.21 -1.81 13.89
CA ILE A 73 -0.29 -0.67 12.98
C ILE A 73 -1.50 -0.80 12.07
N LYS A 74 -1.99 0.35 11.60
CA LYS A 74 -3.06 0.44 10.62
C LYS A 74 -2.53 1.16 9.39
N VAL A 75 -2.71 0.56 8.23
CA VAL A 75 -2.23 1.10 6.95
C VAL A 75 -3.43 1.31 6.03
N GLY A 76 -3.44 2.43 5.31
CA GLY A 76 -4.37 2.72 4.24
C GLY A 76 -3.83 2.28 2.88
N VAL A 77 -4.69 1.79 2.00
CA VAL A 77 -4.35 1.53 0.59
C VAL A 77 -5.40 2.16 -0.33
N VAL A 78 -4.93 2.74 -1.43
CA VAL A 78 -5.74 3.38 -2.47
C VAL A 78 -5.32 2.80 -3.81
N LEU A 79 -6.28 2.57 -4.72
CA LEU A 79 -5.98 2.31 -6.13
C LEU A 79 -6.36 3.54 -6.94
N SER A 80 -5.38 4.19 -7.56
CA SER A 80 -5.59 5.43 -8.33
C SER A 80 -5.45 5.21 -9.83
N GLY A 81 -6.23 5.95 -10.63
CA GLY A 81 -6.12 5.94 -12.08
C GLY A 81 -6.83 4.78 -12.78
N GLY A 82 -6.35 4.47 -13.99
CA GLY A 82 -6.85 3.35 -14.79
C GLY A 82 -6.38 2.01 -14.25
N GLN A 83 -7.22 0.99 -14.34
CA GLN A 83 -6.88 -0.36 -13.88
C GLN A 83 -5.67 -0.94 -14.60
N ALA A 84 -4.83 -1.64 -13.84
CA ALA A 84 -3.71 -2.42 -14.36
C ALA A 84 -3.73 -3.84 -13.76
N PRO A 85 -3.45 -4.90 -14.56
CA PRO A 85 -3.33 -6.24 -14.02
C PRO A 85 -2.26 -6.30 -12.90
N GLY A 86 -2.65 -6.81 -11.73
CA GLY A 86 -1.75 -6.96 -10.58
C GLY A 86 -2.07 -6.09 -9.36
N GLY A 87 -2.96 -5.10 -9.47
CA GLY A 87 -3.34 -4.27 -8.31
C GLY A 87 -3.87 -5.06 -7.12
N HIS A 88 -4.67 -6.09 -7.38
CA HIS A 88 -5.13 -7.00 -6.33
C HIS A 88 -3.97 -7.75 -5.63
N ASN A 89 -2.88 -8.05 -6.34
CA ASN A 89 -1.70 -8.68 -5.74
C ASN A 89 -0.85 -7.71 -4.91
N VAL A 90 -0.89 -6.40 -5.19
CA VAL A 90 -0.30 -5.38 -4.32
C VAL A 90 -1.03 -5.38 -2.97
N ILE A 91 -2.36 -5.34 -3.00
CA ILE A 91 -3.18 -5.41 -1.77
C ILE A 91 -2.96 -6.73 -1.03
N ALA A 92 -2.93 -7.86 -1.73
CA ALA A 92 -2.67 -9.16 -1.11
C ALA A 92 -1.28 -9.21 -0.45
N GLY A 93 -0.24 -8.66 -1.09
CA GLY A 93 1.10 -8.60 -0.52
C GLY A 93 1.20 -7.69 0.71
N LEU A 94 0.54 -6.52 0.68
CA LEU A 94 0.44 -5.64 1.85
C LEU A 94 -0.27 -6.34 3.01
N TYR A 95 -1.40 -7.00 2.72
CA TYR A 95 -2.17 -7.73 3.72
C TYR A 95 -1.34 -8.85 4.35
N ASP A 96 -0.69 -9.68 3.53
CA ASP A 96 0.14 -10.79 4.01
C ASP A 96 1.31 -10.28 4.87
N ALA A 97 2.00 -9.22 4.44
CA ALA A 97 3.11 -8.64 5.19
C ALA A 97 2.65 -8.07 6.54
N LEU A 98 1.54 -7.33 6.56
CA LEU A 98 0.98 -6.77 7.79
C LEU A 98 0.57 -7.86 8.77
N LYS A 99 -0.13 -8.91 8.31
CA LYS A 99 -0.52 -10.03 9.16
C LYS A 99 0.67 -10.85 9.65
N ALA A 100 1.72 -10.99 8.84
CA ALA A 100 2.96 -11.64 9.24
C ALA A 100 3.75 -10.87 10.31
N MET A 101 3.71 -9.53 10.27
CA MET A 101 4.29 -8.68 11.32
C MET A 101 3.52 -8.83 12.63
N ASN A 102 2.21 -8.61 12.58
CA ASN A 102 1.34 -8.72 13.75
C ASN A 102 -0.10 -9.03 13.29
N PRO A 103 -0.75 -10.11 13.76
CA PRO A 103 -2.10 -10.46 13.35
C PRO A 103 -3.15 -9.37 13.63
N ALA A 104 -2.90 -8.50 14.62
CA ALA A 104 -3.74 -7.36 14.98
C ALA A 104 -3.57 -6.14 14.04
N ASN A 105 -2.62 -6.17 13.11
CA ASN A 105 -2.50 -5.14 12.08
C ASN A 105 -3.74 -5.12 11.18
N GLU A 106 -4.11 -3.92 10.73
CA GLU A 106 -5.28 -3.72 9.88
C GLU A 106 -4.90 -3.00 8.57
N LEU A 107 -5.53 -3.41 7.47
CA LEU A 107 -5.39 -2.76 6.17
C LEU A 107 -6.74 -2.15 5.76
N TYR A 108 -6.75 -0.82 5.61
CA TYR A 108 -7.92 -0.03 5.25
C TYR A 108 -7.88 0.24 3.75
N GLY A 109 -8.80 -0.36 3.01
CA GLY A 109 -8.95 -0.11 1.57
C GLY A 109 -9.91 1.05 1.31
N PHE A 110 -9.40 2.20 0.86
CA PHE A 110 -10.23 3.37 0.56
C PHE A 110 -10.90 3.23 -0.80
N ILE A 111 -12.23 3.43 -0.83
CA ILE A 111 -13.08 3.10 -1.97
C ILE A 111 -13.01 4.19 -3.03
N GLY A 112 -12.87 3.79 -4.30
CA GLY A 112 -13.02 4.68 -5.45
C GLY A 112 -11.84 5.63 -5.67
N GLY A 113 -10.64 5.25 -5.23
CA GLY A 113 -9.43 6.05 -5.40
C GLY A 113 -9.32 7.20 -4.39
N PRO A 114 -8.61 8.29 -4.71
CA PRO A 114 -8.26 9.31 -3.73
C PRO A 114 -9.44 10.05 -3.09
N SER A 115 -10.63 10.07 -3.70
CA SER A 115 -11.83 10.62 -3.06
C SER A 115 -12.26 9.83 -1.82
N GLY A 116 -11.97 8.52 -1.77
CA GLY A 116 -12.26 7.70 -0.59
C GLY A 116 -11.54 8.20 0.66
N LEU A 117 -10.32 8.75 0.51
CA LEU A 117 -9.57 9.36 1.61
C LEU A 117 -10.26 10.61 2.16
N ILE A 118 -10.80 11.45 1.27
CA ILE A 118 -11.45 12.72 1.63
C ILE A 118 -12.82 12.44 2.27
N GLU A 119 -13.59 11.54 1.66
CA GLU A 119 -14.96 11.21 2.06
C GLU A 119 -15.01 10.20 3.22
N ASN A 120 -13.85 9.74 3.70
CA ASN A 120 -13.71 8.69 4.70
C ASN A 120 -14.48 7.40 4.35
N LYS A 121 -14.44 7.01 3.07
CA LYS A 121 -15.09 5.79 2.54
C LYS A 121 -14.07 4.69 2.39
N TYR A 122 -14.18 3.66 3.23
CA TYR A 122 -13.24 2.55 3.24
C TYR A 122 -13.93 1.24 3.66
N ILE A 123 -13.24 0.13 3.42
CA ILE A 123 -13.48 -1.15 4.07
C ILE A 123 -12.22 -1.59 4.82
N VAL A 124 -12.37 -2.32 5.92
CA VAL A 124 -11.26 -3.05 6.52
C VAL A 124 -11.14 -4.37 5.76
N LEU A 125 -9.97 -4.62 5.18
CA LEU A 125 -9.73 -5.83 4.42
C LEU A 125 -9.50 -7.01 5.37
N ASP A 126 -10.15 -8.12 5.07
CA ASP A 126 -10.07 -9.39 5.81
C ASP A 126 -9.68 -10.55 4.87
N ASP A 127 -9.49 -11.74 5.46
CA ASP A 127 -9.08 -12.93 4.73
C ASP A 127 -10.06 -13.28 3.59
N GLU A 128 -11.37 -13.23 3.87
CA GLU A 128 -12.40 -13.56 2.86
C GLU A 128 -12.34 -12.61 1.66
N THR A 129 -12.23 -11.31 1.95
CA THR A 129 -12.16 -10.27 0.92
C THR A 129 -10.89 -10.45 0.10
N VAL A 130 -9.73 -10.52 0.72
CA VAL A 130 -8.45 -10.59 0.00
C VAL A 130 -8.34 -11.88 -0.82
N ASP A 131 -8.74 -13.03 -0.26
CA ASP A 131 -8.64 -14.33 -0.93
C ASP A 131 -9.49 -14.43 -2.19
N ARG A 132 -10.64 -13.72 -2.24
CA ARG A 132 -11.47 -13.63 -3.45
C ARG A 132 -10.73 -12.99 -4.63
N TYR A 133 -9.80 -12.09 -4.35
CA TYR A 133 -9.12 -11.27 -5.36
C TYR A 133 -7.69 -11.68 -5.67
N ARG A 134 -7.09 -12.61 -4.90
CA ARG A 134 -5.71 -13.08 -5.17
C ARG A 134 -5.55 -13.54 -6.61
N ASN A 135 -4.51 -13.04 -7.27
CA ASN A 135 -4.12 -13.39 -8.63
C ASN A 135 -5.17 -13.09 -9.72
N THR A 136 -6.17 -12.26 -9.42
CA THR A 136 -7.17 -11.77 -10.38
C THR A 136 -6.73 -10.43 -11.00
N GLY A 137 -7.32 -10.09 -12.15
CA GLY A 137 -7.16 -8.76 -12.76
C GLY A 137 -8.16 -7.75 -12.20
N GLY A 138 -8.05 -6.49 -12.60
CA GLY A 138 -8.94 -5.42 -12.17
C GLY A 138 -8.46 -4.70 -10.91
N PHE A 139 -9.24 -3.71 -10.49
CA PHE A 139 -9.11 -2.92 -9.26
C PHE A 139 -10.43 -2.97 -8.45
N ASP A 140 -11.34 -3.87 -8.78
CA ASP A 140 -12.72 -3.91 -8.27
C ASP A 140 -12.85 -4.36 -6.80
N ILE A 141 -11.76 -4.76 -6.12
CA ILE A 141 -11.75 -4.98 -4.66
C ILE A 141 -12.13 -3.72 -3.87
N ILE A 142 -11.65 -2.54 -4.30
CA ILE A 142 -11.97 -1.23 -3.68
C ILE A 142 -12.30 -0.16 -4.73
N GLY A 143 -12.29 -0.52 -6.02
CA GLY A 143 -12.43 0.42 -7.13
C GLY A 143 -11.26 1.38 -7.26
N SER A 144 -11.31 2.24 -8.28
CA SER A 144 -10.34 3.31 -8.46
C SER A 144 -10.99 4.59 -8.91
N GLY A 145 -10.22 5.69 -8.83
CA GLY A 145 -10.67 7.01 -9.22
C GLY A 145 -9.50 7.90 -9.61
N ARG A 146 -9.83 9.10 -10.10
CA ARG A 146 -8.84 10.08 -10.61
C ARG A 146 -8.91 11.41 -9.87
N THR A 147 -9.55 11.42 -8.70
CA THR A 147 -9.67 12.61 -7.87
C THR A 147 -8.28 13.14 -7.54
N LYS A 148 -8.02 14.39 -7.91
CA LYS A 148 -6.77 15.07 -7.61
C LYS A 148 -6.95 15.83 -6.29
N LEU A 149 -6.05 15.59 -5.33
CA LEU A 149 -5.95 16.41 -4.13
C LEU A 149 -5.11 17.62 -4.47
N GLU A 150 -5.68 18.81 -4.33
CA GLU A 150 -4.99 20.06 -4.66
C GLU A 150 -5.32 21.21 -3.72
N LYS A 151 -6.45 21.17 -3.03
CA LYS A 151 -6.84 22.21 -2.07
C LYS A 151 -6.32 21.85 -0.69
N GLU A 152 -5.91 22.85 0.08
CA GLU A 152 -5.48 22.67 1.47
C GLU A 152 -6.54 21.95 2.32
N ASP A 153 -7.83 22.22 2.07
CA ASP A 153 -8.95 21.55 2.72
C ASP A 153 -9.02 20.04 2.41
N ASP A 154 -8.63 19.61 1.19
CA ASP A 154 -8.56 18.18 0.85
C ASP A 154 -7.50 17.50 1.73
N PHE A 155 -6.31 18.09 1.82
CA PHE A 155 -5.23 17.55 2.65
C PHE A 155 -5.59 17.55 4.14
N ALA A 156 -6.21 18.63 4.63
CA ALA A 156 -6.64 18.73 6.03
C ALA A 156 -7.66 17.64 6.39
N LYS A 157 -8.63 17.37 5.50
CA LYS A 157 -9.61 16.29 5.68
C LYS A 157 -8.95 14.92 5.71
N VAL A 158 -8.06 14.63 4.76
CA VAL A 158 -7.35 13.33 4.73
C VAL A 158 -6.54 13.13 6.01
N VAL A 159 -5.81 14.15 6.47
CA VAL A 159 -5.04 14.08 7.71
C VAL A 159 -5.94 13.83 8.93
N ALA A 160 -7.07 14.54 9.03
CA ALA A 160 -8.04 14.34 10.11
C ALA A 160 -8.60 12.91 10.09
N ASN A 161 -9.08 12.45 8.94
CA ASN A 161 -9.63 11.09 8.77
C ASN A 161 -8.60 10.02 9.15
N CYS A 162 -7.35 10.14 8.69
CA CYS A 162 -6.32 9.15 9.02
C CYS A 162 -5.99 9.13 10.52
N ARG A 163 -5.97 10.30 11.18
CA ARG A 163 -5.77 10.39 12.64
C ARG A 163 -6.92 9.73 13.40
N ASP A 164 -8.16 10.00 13.00
CA ASP A 164 -9.35 9.44 13.66
C ASP A 164 -9.40 7.91 13.51
N LEU A 165 -8.96 7.37 12.37
CA LEU A 165 -8.87 5.93 12.14
C LEU A 165 -7.64 5.28 12.81
N GLY A 166 -6.63 6.06 13.17
CA GLY A 166 -5.32 5.58 13.62
C GLY A 166 -4.45 5.02 12.49
N VAL A 167 -4.70 5.42 11.24
CA VAL A 167 -3.91 5.02 10.07
C VAL A 167 -2.57 5.77 10.10
N SER A 168 -1.47 5.02 10.18
CA SER A 168 -0.10 5.55 10.31
C SER A 168 0.68 5.60 9.01
N GLY A 169 0.15 5.00 7.93
CA GLY A 169 0.75 5.04 6.60
C GLY A 169 -0.29 4.84 5.50
N ILE A 170 -0.05 5.41 4.32
CA ILE A 170 -0.93 5.28 3.15
C ILE A 170 -0.08 4.81 1.96
N VAL A 171 -0.56 3.77 1.28
CA VAL A 171 -0.02 3.27 0.01
C VAL A 171 -0.97 3.69 -1.12
N ILE A 172 -0.45 4.33 -2.17
CA ILE A 172 -1.21 4.87 -3.32
C ILE A 172 -0.75 4.21 -4.62
#